data_AF-A0A2W5L5N8-F1
#
_entry.id   AF-A0A2W5L5N8-F1
#
_cell.length_a   1.000
_cell.length_b   1.000
_cell.length_c   1.000
_cell.angle_alpha   90.00
_cell.angle_beta   90.00
_cell.angle_gamma   90.00
#
_symmetry.space_group_name_H-M   'P 1'
#
loop_
_entity.id
_entity.type
_entity.pdbx_description
1 polymer ?
#
loop_
_entity_poly.entity_id
_entity_poly.type
_entity_poly.pdbx_seq_one_letter_code
_entity_poly.pdbx_strand_id
1 'polypeptide(L)' 'MADERFAAAAQALAGVMTRAFGWRPDDFWSATPAEIAAIVGADDAPSIAVPVARGDLDRMMERFPDG' A
#
# COMPACT_ATOMS: atom_id res chain seq x y z
N MET A 1 -12.24 2.60 -20.33
CA MET A 1 -10.81 2.63 -19.93
C MET A 1 -10.56 3.40 -18.64
N ALA A 2 -10.95 4.67 -18.50
CA ALA A 2 -10.74 5.41 -17.23
C ALA A 2 -11.60 4.85 -16.08
N ASP A 3 -12.90 4.64 -16.31
CA ASP A 3 -13.82 4.06 -15.31
C ASP A 3 -13.42 2.64 -14.89
N GLU A 4 -12.89 1.87 -15.82
CA GLU A 4 -12.40 0.50 -15.60
C GLU A 4 -11.19 0.47 -14.66
N ARG A 5 -10.26 1.42 -14.85
CA ARG A 5 -9.10 1.60 -13.97
C ARG A 5 -9.53 2.04 -12.59
N PHE A 6 -10.49 2.97 -12.51
CA PHE A 6 -11.06 3.40 -11.24
C PHE A 6 -11.72 2.25 -10.50
N ALA A 7 -12.60 1.48 -11.17
CA ALA A 7 -13.30 0.35 -10.58
C ALA A 7 -12.32 -0.72 -10.05
N ALA A 8 -11.29 -1.07 -10.83
CA ALA A 8 -10.27 -2.02 -10.40
C ALA A 8 -9.49 -1.52 -9.18
N ALA A 9 -9.10 -0.23 -9.16
CA ALA A 9 -8.39 0.37 -8.03
C ALA A 9 -9.26 0.43 -6.77
N ALA A 10 -10.53 0.85 -6.90
CA ALA A 10 -11.48 0.91 -5.79
C ALA A 10 -11.72 -0.48 -5.19
N GLN A 11 -11.88 -1.52 -6.02
CA GLN A 11 -12.05 -2.89 -5.56
C GLN A 11 -10.82 -3.40 -4.79
N ALA A 12 -9.61 -3.14 -5.31
CA ALA A 12 -8.37 -3.50 -4.63
C ALA A 12 -8.26 -2.79 -3.26
N LEU A 13 -8.56 -1.50 -3.22
CA LEU A 13 -8.47 -0.69 -2.01
C LEU A 13 -9.50 -1.10 -0.96
N ALA A 14 -10.75 -1.37 -1.34
CA ALA A 14 -11.78 -1.88 -0.43
C ALA A 14 -11.34 -3.18 0.27
N GLY A 15 -10.69 -4.08 -0.48
CA GLY A 15 -10.11 -5.30 0.07
C GLY A 15 -8.98 -5.05 1.07
N VAL A 16 -8.09 -4.10 0.78
CA VAL A 16 -7.03 -3.69 1.71
C VAL A 16 -7.61 -3.10 2.99
N MET A 17 -8.56 -2.16 2.87
CA MET A 17 -9.17 -1.50 4.02
C MET A 17 -9.90 -2.49 4.94
N THR A 18 -10.58 -3.47 4.36
CA THR A 18 -11.24 -4.54 5.12
C THR A 18 -10.24 -5.38 5.92
N ARG A 19 -9.10 -5.75 5.31
CA ARG A 19 -8.09 -6.62 5.95
C ARG A 19 -7.22 -5.88 6.96
N ALA A 20 -6.87 -4.62 6.68
CA ALA A 20 -5.97 -3.84 7.52
C ALA A 20 -6.69 -3.14 8.67
N PHE A 21 -7.92 -2.66 8.45
CA PHE A 21 -8.66 -1.83 9.40
C PHE A 21 -10.00 -2.43 9.85
N GLY A 22 -10.39 -3.59 9.31
CA GLY A 22 -11.66 -4.26 9.68
C GLY A 22 -12.91 -3.57 9.16
N TRP A 23 -12.77 -2.66 8.19
CA TRP A 23 -13.89 -1.92 7.60
C TRP A 23 -14.89 -2.84 6.91
N ARG A 24 -16.18 -2.51 7.03
CA ARG A 24 -17.22 -3.09 6.18
C ARG A 24 -17.21 -2.41 4.81
N PRO A 25 -17.77 -3.06 3.78
CA PRO A 25 -17.90 -2.44 2.45
C PRO A 25 -18.58 -1.06 2.48
N ASP A 26 -19.59 -0.89 3.34
CA ASP A 26 -20.33 0.37 3.47
C ASP A 26 -19.46 1.50 4.05
N ASP A 27 -18.53 1.18 4.96
CA ASP A 27 -17.59 2.16 5.52
C ASP A 27 -16.66 2.68 4.41
N PHE A 28 -16.19 1.81 3.52
CA PHE A 28 -15.36 2.20 2.37
C PHE A 28 -16.11 3.11 1.39
N TRP A 29 -17.36 2.78 1.05
CA TRP A 29 -18.13 3.56 0.08
C TRP A 29 -18.67 4.88 0.62
N SER A 30 -18.75 5.03 1.95
CA SER A 30 -19.13 6.29 2.59
C SER A 30 -17.94 7.23 2.82
N ALA A 31 -16.72 6.70 2.89
CA ALA A 31 -15.50 7.49 3.04
C ALA A 31 -15.11 8.22 1.74
N THR A 32 -14.67 9.46 1.88
CA THR A 32 -14.13 10.25 0.77
C THR A 32 -12.69 9.85 0.44
N PRO A 33 -12.23 10.06 -0.81
CA PRO A 33 -10.84 9.79 -1.18
C PRO A 33 -9.81 10.52 -0.31
N ALA A 34 -10.11 11.73 0.15
CA ALA A 34 -9.23 12.51 1.03
C ALA A 34 -9.10 11.89 2.43
N GLU A 35 -10.19 11.38 2.99
CA GLU A 35 -10.18 10.67 4.28
C GLU A 35 -9.39 9.35 4.16
N ILE A 36 -9.59 8.61 3.07
CA ILE A 36 -8.84 7.37 2.83
C ILE A 36 -7.34 7.67 2.67
N ALA A 37 -6.97 8.75 1.98
CA ALA A 37 -5.58 9.19 1.86
C ALA A 37 -4.97 9.52 3.24
N ALA A 38 -5.71 10.23 4.10
CA ALA A 38 -5.27 10.54 5.46
C ALA A 38 -5.07 9.27 6.32
N ILE A 39 -5.96 8.27 6.18
CA ILE A 39 -5.87 7.00 6.93
C ILE A 39 -4.68 6.15 6.49
N VAL A 40 -4.44 6.07 5.17
CA VAL A 40 -3.31 5.31 4.61
C VAL A 40 -1.97 6.03 4.82
N GLY A 41 -1.99 7.28 5.32
CA GLY A 41 -0.79 8.09 5.48
C GLY A 41 -0.21 8.52 4.13
N ALA A 42 -1.08 8.71 3.13
CA ALA A 42 -0.71 9.11 1.78
C ALA A 42 -0.43 10.62 1.64
N ASP A 43 -0.34 11.36 2.75
CA ASP A 43 0.18 12.73 2.76
C ASP A 43 1.67 12.70 2.35
N ASP A 44 1.91 12.87 1.05
CA ASP A 44 3.14 13.38 0.42
C ASP A 44 4.48 12.78 0.86
N ALA A 45 4.55 11.50 1.23
CA ALA A 45 5.83 10.80 1.14
C ALA A 45 6.01 10.35 -0.31
N PRO A 46 6.97 10.90 -1.09
CA PRO A 46 7.44 10.20 -2.28
C PRO A 46 8.08 8.91 -1.79
N SER A 47 7.27 7.85 -1.66
CA SER A 47 7.78 6.49 -1.54
C SER A 47 8.33 6.11 -2.91
N ILE A 48 9.47 6.70 -3.26
CA ILE A 48 10.45 5.95 -4.03
C ILE A 48 10.93 4.89 -3.05
N ALA A 49 10.19 3.78 -2.97
CA ALA A 49 10.75 2.54 -2.48
C ALA A 49 11.93 2.25 -3.40
N VAL A 50 13.12 2.72 -3.02
CA VAL A 50 14.36 2.40 -3.73
C VAL A 50 14.49 0.89 -3.62
N PRO A 51 14.45 0.15 -4.74
CA PRO A 51 14.65 -1.29 -4.70
C PRO A 51 15.97 -1.55 -3.99
N VAL A 52 16.00 -2.51 -3.06
CA VAL A 52 17.24 -2.88 -2.38
C VAL A 52 18.27 -3.22 -3.44
N ALA A 53 19.38 -2.47 -3.47
CA ALA A 53 20.43 -2.72 -4.42
C ALA A 53 21.09 -4.07 -4.12
N ARG A 54 21.58 -4.74 -5.17
CA ARG A 54 22.20 -6.07 -4.99
C ARG A 54 23.33 -6.06 -3.95
N GLY A 55 24.16 -5.01 -3.96
CA GLY A 55 25.23 -4.85 -2.98
C GLY A 55 24.75 -4.66 -1.54
N ASP A 56 23.53 -4.20 -1.31
CA ASP A 56 22.96 -4.08 0.04
C ASP A 56 22.45 -5.44 0.54
N LEU A 57 21.90 -6.28 -0.36
CA LEU A 57 21.57 -7.67 -0.05
C LEU A 57 22.82 -8.49 0.26
N ASP A 58 23.89 -8.35 -0.54
CA ASP A 58 25.14 -9.08 -0.35
C ASP A 58 25.78 -8.78 1.02
N ARG A 59 25.82 -7.51 1.42
CA ARG A 59 26.28 -7.11 2.76
C ARG A 59 25.43 -7.67 3.89
N MET A 60 24.11 -7.81 3.67
CA MET A 60 23.21 -8.36 4.68
C MET A 60 23.48 -9.86 4.89
N MET A 61 23.70 -10.62 3.79
CA MET A 61 24.07 -12.04 3.84
C MET A 61 25.43 -12.28 4.49
N GLU A 62 26.41 -11.40 4.25
CA GLU A 62 27.73 -11.47 4.92
C GLU A 62 27.64 -11.20 6.43
N ARG A 63 26.77 -10.27 6.83
CA ARG A 63 26.64 -9.84 8.23
C ARG A 63 25.84 -10.81 9.09
N PHE A 64 24.92 -11.54 8.47
CA PHE A 64 24.06 -12.53 9.12
C PHE A 64 24.11 -13.85 8.35
N PRO A 65 25.22 -14.61 8.47
CA PRO A 65 25.30 -15.92 7.86
C PRO A 65 24.35 -16.88 8.59
N ASP A 66 23.38 -17.42 7.85
CA ASP A 66 22.49 -18.47 8.36
C ASP A 66 23.28 -19.79 8.42
N GLY A 67 23.91 -20.03 9.58
CA GLY A 67 24.65 -21.25 9.92
C GLY A 67 23.79 -22.38 10.46
#